data_AF-A0A9W9Y3G9-F1
#
_entry.id   AF-A0A9W9Y3G9-F1
#
_cell.length_a   1.000
_cell.length_b   1.000
_cell.length_c   1.000
_cell.angle_alpha   90.00
_cell.angle_beta   90.00
_cell.angle_gamma   90.00
#
_symmetry.space_group_name_H-M   'P 1'
#
loop_
_entity.id
_entity.type
_entity.pdbx_description
1 polymer ?
#
loop_
_entity_poly.entity_id
_entity_poly.type
_entity_poly.pdbx_seq_one_letter_code
_entity_poly.pdbx_strand_id
1 'polypeptide(L)'
;MNGPRPSTRVFLSDLSSLQADSKIRFLGCVTRYTITTGHLILEHNYPRSKIAPSSVSVDINALLEDLTAEELRVGTWLNVVGYVRESEPVPQPSSSYSTPENGSRPSQRPSTVPPRSVCVEAIMVFPAGAIAIGEYERILCNSQRVEQMIQFTN
;
A
#
# COMPACT_ATOMS: atom_id res chain seq x y z
N MET A 1 -26.27 18.07 0.58
CA MET A 1 -24.89 18.57 0.67
C MET A 1 -24.02 17.33 0.87
N ASN A 2 -23.30 16.88 -0.15
CA ASN A 2 -22.50 15.65 -0.05
C ASN A 2 -21.19 16.01 0.64
N GLY A 3 -20.98 15.50 1.86
CA GLY A 3 -19.72 15.64 2.58
C GLY A 3 -18.57 14.92 1.86
N PRO A 4 -17.33 15.09 2.32
CA PRO A 4 -16.19 14.38 1.76
C PRO A 4 -16.41 12.87 1.82
N ARG A 5 -15.99 12.16 0.76
CA ARG A 5 -16.15 10.70 0.64
C ARG A 5 -15.59 10.01 1.91
N PRO A 6 -16.30 9.02 2.48
CA PRO A 6 -15.78 8.26 3.61
C PRO A 6 -14.51 7.49 3.19
N SER A 7 -13.57 7.34 4.11
CA SER A 7 -12.37 6.52 3.90
C SER A 7 -12.65 5.06 4.24
N THR A 8 -12.22 4.13 3.40
CA THR A 8 -12.30 2.68 3.69
C THR A 8 -11.04 2.21 4.42
N ARG A 9 -11.18 1.43 5.48
CA ARG A 9 -10.02 0.87 6.20
C ARG A 9 -9.51 -0.38 5.50
N VAL A 10 -8.22 -0.44 5.19
CA VAL A 10 -7.63 -1.51 4.35
C VAL A 10 -6.26 -1.97 4.86
N PHE A 11 -5.84 -3.16 4.45
CA PHE A 11 -4.45 -3.59 4.60
C PHE A 11 -3.59 -3.05 3.46
N LEU A 12 -2.29 -2.89 3.72
CA LEU A 12 -1.29 -2.56 2.70
C LEU A 12 -1.26 -3.59 1.56
N SER A 13 -1.51 -4.85 1.88
CA SER A 13 -1.56 -5.95 0.90
C SER A 13 -2.72 -5.86 -0.08
N ASP A 14 -3.75 -5.08 0.22
CA ASP A 14 -4.95 -4.92 -0.61
C ASP A 14 -4.85 -3.72 -1.56
N LEU A 15 -3.87 -2.81 -1.38
CA LEU A 15 -3.86 -1.53 -2.10
C LEU A 15 -3.80 -1.66 -3.62
N SER A 16 -3.11 -2.67 -4.13
CA SER A 16 -2.99 -2.91 -5.58
C SER A 16 -4.31 -3.33 -6.23
N SER A 17 -5.25 -3.90 -5.47
CA SER A 17 -6.58 -4.30 -5.97
C SER A 17 -7.63 -3.18 -5.90
N LEU A 18 -7.33 -2.09 -5.19
CA LEU A 18 -8.24 -0.95 -5.07
C LEU A 18 -8.22 -0.08 -6.31
N GLN A 19 -9.38 0.53 -6.62
CA GLN A 19 -9.52 1.51 -7.68
C GLN A 19 -8.70 2.77 -7.38
N ALA A 20 -8.14 3.39 -8.42
CA ALA A 20 -7.59 4.74 -8.33
C ALA A 20 -8.61 5.71 -7.72
N ASP A 21 -8.13 6.75 -7.04
CA ASP A 21 -8.95 7.75 -6.34
C ASP A 21 -9.81 7.23 -5.19
N SER A 22 -9.61 5.97 -4.79
CA SER A 22 -10.23 5.44 -3.57
C SER A 22 -9.63 6.13 -2.34
N LYS A 23 -10.51 6.69 -1.51
CA LYS A 23 -10.11 7.25 -0.22
C LYS A 23 -9.97 6.12 0.78
N ILE A 24 -8.79 5.97 1.35
CA ILE A 24 -8.43 4.85 2.21
C ILE A 24 -7.89 5.32 3.56
N ARG A 25 -7.94 4.42 4.54
CA ARG A 25 -7.21 4.51 5.79
C ARG A 25 -6.46 3.20 6.03
N PHE A 26 -5.17 3.26 6.30
CA PHE A 26 -4.39 2.08 6.63
C PHE A 26 -3.38 2.37 7.74
N LEU A 27 -2.80 1.30 8.26
CA LEU A 27 -1.73 1.32 9.25
C LEU A 27 -0.45 0.85 8.57
N GLY A 28 0.66 1.54 8.78
CA GLY A 28 1.96 1.15 8.26
C GLY A 28 3.11 1.56 9.16
N CYS A 29 4.20 0.80 9.11
CA CYS A 29 5.45 1.08 9.81
C CYS A 29 6.40 1.81 8.87
N VAL A 30 6.98 2.93 9.31
CA VAL A 30 7.98 3.68 8.53
C VAL A 30 9.25 2.85 8.38
N THR A 31 9.67 2.60 7.13
CA THR A 31 10.95 1.94 6.84
C THR A 31 11.96 2.88 6.21
N ARG A 32 11.49 3.90 5.49
CA ARG A 32 12.35 4.89 4.85
C ARG A 32 11.60 6.20 4.64
N TYR A 33 12.32 7.32 4.77
CA TYR A 33 11.87 8.62 4.30
C TYR A 33 12.81 9.13 3.20
N THR A 34 12.26 9.41 2.03
CA THR A 34 12.98 9.99 0.88
C THR A 34 12.73 11.49 0.88
N ILE A 35 13.63 12.25 1.53
CA ILE A 35 13.52 13.70 1.72
C ILE A 35 13.38 14.44 0.39
N THR A 36 14.15 14.03 -0.63
CA THR A 36 14.19 14.72 -1.93
C THR A 36 12.86 14.70 -2.67
N THR A 37 12.02 13.70 -2.44
CA THR A 37 10.70 13.58 -3.08
C THR A 37 9.55 13.81 -2.11
N GLY A 38 9.81 13.95 -0.81
CA GLY A 38 8.76 14.04 0.20
C GLY A 38 7.93 12.75 0.32
N HIS A 39 8.56 11.57 0.18
CA HIS A 39 7.85 10.28 0.23
C HIS A 39 8.28 9.41 1.41
N LEU A 40 7.31 8.84 2.12
CA LEU A 40 7.52 7.77 3.11
C LEU A 40 7.31 6.41 2.45
N ILE A 41 8.21 5.48 2.75
CA ILE A 41 7.99 4.05 2.48
C ILE A 41 7.45 3.43 3.75
N LEU A 42 6.22 2.92 3.67
CA LEU A 42 5.54 2.25 4.77
C LEU A 42 5.39 0.77 4.47
N GLU A 43 5.57 -0.06 5.50
CA GLU A 43 5.43 -1.51 5.41
C GLU A 43 4.49 -2.06 6.47
N HIS A 44 3.80 -3.14 6.12
CA HIS A 44 3.08 -3.98 7.06
C HIS A 44 3.19 -5.43 6.62
N ASN A 45 3.75 -6.25 7.49
CA ASN A 45 3.91 -7.68 7.26
C ASN A 45 2.61 -8.46 7.54
N TYR A 46 1.55 -8.15 6.78
CA TYR A 46 0.28 -8.87 6.82
C TYR A 46 -0.34 -9.03 5.42
N PRO A 47 -0.78 -10.24 5.02
CA PRO A 47 -0.64 -11.50 5.75
C PRO A 47 0.83 -11.98 5.77
N ARG A 48 1.24 -12.63 6.87
CA ARG A 48 2.63 -13.10 7.09
C ARG A 48 3.07 -14.26 6.16
N SER A 49 2.17 -14.71 5.27
CA SER A 49 2.44 -15.77 4.30
C SER A 49 3.19 -15.28 3.06
N LYS A 50 3.35 -13.97 2.86
CA LYS A 50 4.10 -13.41 1.73
C LYS A 50 5.61 -13.48 1.99
N ILE A 51 6.39 -13.71 0.93
CA ILE A 51 7.86 -13.77 0.97
C ILE A 51 8.46 -12.42 1.41
N ALA A 52 7.80 -11.31 1.05
CA ALA A 52 8.17 -9.97 1.45
C ALA A 52 6.97 -9.24 2.07
N PRO A 53 7.20 -8.35 3.07
CA PRO A 53 6.15 -7.50 3.61
C PRO A 53 5.55 -6.62 2.51
N SER A 54 4.26 -6.29 2.63
CA SER A 54 3.64 -5.39 1.67
C SER A 54 4.10 -3.96 1.98
N SER A 55 4.67 -3.30 0.97
CA SER A 55 5.22 -1.95 1.06
C SER A 55 4.45 -1.00 0.15
N VAL A 56 4.39 0.29 0.52
CA VAL A 56 3.83 1.34 -0.33
C VAL A 56 4.61 2.64 -0.19
N SER A 57 4.67 3.41 -1.27
CA SER A 57 5.17 4.77 -1.28
C SER A 57 4.03 5.74 -0.98
N VAL A 58 4.21 6.60 0.02
CA VAL A 58 3.24 7.60 0.46
C VAL A 58 3.80 8.99 0.24
N ASP A 59 3.15 9.76 -0.63
CA ASP A 59 3.44 11.18 -0.82
C ASP A 59 2.88 11.97 0.38
N ILE A 60 3.76 12.69 1.08
CA ILE A 60 3.43 13.50 2.25
C ILE A 60 3.70 14.99 2.02
N ASN A 61 3.95 15.44 0.78
CA ASN A 61 4.33 16.83 0.50
C ASN A 61 3.29 17.85 1.00
N ALA A 62 1.99 17.50 0.93
CA ALA A 62 0.90 18.34 1.43
C ALA A 62 0.83 18.46 2.96
N LEU A 63 1.60 17.64 3.70
CA LEU A 63 1.55 17.52 5.17
C LEU A 63 2.88 17.87 5.84
N LEU A 64 3.93 18.24 5.08
CA LEU A 64 5.28 18.42 5.61
C LEU A 64 5.39 19.46 6.72
N GLU A 65 4.56 20.52 6.68
CA GLU A 65 4.56 21.58 7.69
C GLU A 65 4.04 21.10 9.05
N ASP A 66 3.21 20.05 9.08
CA ASP A 66 2.56 19.54 10.27
C ASP A 66 3.25 18.29 10.86
N LEU A 67 4.18 17.68 10.11
CA LEU A 67 4.85 16.44 10.51
C LEU A 67 6.12 16.72 11.32
N THR A 68 6.26 16.00 12.43
CA THR A 68 7.45 16.07 13.29
C THR A 68 8.46 14.98 12.94
N ALA A 69 9.68 15.12 13.46
CA ALA A 69 10.75 14.13 13.27
C ALA A 69 10.38 12.75 13.85
N GLU A 70 9.48 12.70 14.83
CA GLU A 70 8.96 11.50 15.47
C GLU A 70 8.08 10.69 14.52
N GLU A 71 7.19 11.35 13.76
CA GLU A 71 6.36 10.67 12.75
C GLU A 71 7.21 10.13 11.59
N LEU A 72 8.27 10.83 11.21
CA LEU A 72 9.15 10.44 10.10
C LEU A 72 10.19 9.37 10.48
N ARG A 73 10.27 8.99 11.76
CA ARG A 73 11.29 8.07 12.27
C ARG A 73 11.03 6.62 11.83
N VAL A 74 12.09 5.93 11.40
CA VAL A 74 12.04 4.49 11.10
C VAL A 74 11.57 3.71 12.33
N GLY A 75 10.63 2.78 12.11
CA GLY A 75 10.00 1.98 13.16
C GLY A 75 8.74 2.60 13.76
N THR A 76 8.43 3.87 13.45
CA THR A 76 7.18 4.49 13.89
C THR A 76 6.00 3.90 13.12
N TRP A 77 4.96 3.52 13.86
CA TRP A 77 3.69 3.09 13.28
C TRP A 77 2.77 4.30 13.08
N LEU A 78 2.26 4.45 11.86
CA LEU A 78 1.44 5.58 11.44
C LEU A 78 0.07 5.08 10.94
N ASN A 79 -0.97 5.81 11.32
CA ASN A 79 -2.22 5.78 10.57
C ASN A 79 -2.12 6.79 9.43
N VAL A 80 -2.44 6.35 8.22
CA VAL A 80 -2.48 7.20 7.04
C VAL A 80 -3.89 7.23 6.49
N VAL A 81 -4.41 8.42 6.21
CA VAL A 81 -5.60 8.62 5.38
C VAL A 81 -5.17 9.32 4.11
N GLY A 82 -5.59 8.78 2.96
CA GLY A 82 -5.12 9.28 1.67
C GLY A 82 -5.91 8.73 0.50
N TYR A 83 -5.47 9.09 -0.68
CA TYR A 83 -6.03 8.64 -1.95
C TYR A 83 -5.07 7.69 -2.65
N VAL A 84 -5.62 6.61 -3.18
CA VAL A 84 -4.88 5.67 -4.02
C VAL A 84 -4.56 6.33 -5.35
N ARG A 85 -3.28 6.36 -5.72
CA ARG A 85 -2.76 6.91 -6.97
C ARG A 85 -2.09 5.81 -7.78
N GLU A 86 -2.26 5.86 -9.09
CA GLU A 86 -1.49 5.02 -10.00
C GLU A 86 -0.04 5.49 -10.00
N SER A 87 0.89 4.57 -9.74
CA SER A 87 2.30 4.86 -9.95
C SER A 87 2.58 4.64 -11.43
N GLU A 88 3.09 5.67 -12.09
CA GLU A 88 3.62 5.52 -13.45
C GLU A 88 4.61 4.34 -13.46
N PRO A 89 4.43 3.34 -14.34
CA PRO A 89 5.37 2.26 -14.45
C PRO A 89 6.73 2.84 -14.86
N VAL A 90 7.72 2.75 -13.98
CA VAL A 90 9.11 3.04 -14.32
C VAL A 90 9.42 2.20 -15.57
N PRO A 91 9.80 2.81 -16.71
CA PRO A 91 10.20 2.05 -17.88
C PRO A 91 11.37 1.17 -17.47
N GLN A 92 11.14 -0.14 -17.38
CA GLN A 92 12.25 -1.07 -17.19
C GLN A 92 13.15 -0.91 -18.41
N PRO A 93 14.45 -0.60 -18.27
CA PRO A 93 15.36 -0.70 -19.39
C PRO A 93 15.31 -2.16 -19.84
N SER A 94 14.74 -2.38 -21.03
CA SER A 94 14.70 -3.67 -21.68
C SER A 94 16.14 -4.15 -21.82
N SER A 95 16.57 -5.03 -20.91
CA SER A 95 17.84 -5.73 -21.05
C SER A 95 17.65 -6.76 -22.16
N SER A 96 17.83 -6.30 -23.39
CA SER A 96 18.03 -7.12 -24.58
C SER A 96 19.37 -7.84 -24.45
N TYR A 97 19.40 -8.94 -23.70
CA TYR A 97 20.41 -9.97 -23.87
C TYR A 97 19.77 -11.13 -24.62
N SER A 98 19.83 -11.04 -25.94
CA SER A 98 19.61 -12.15 -26.84
C SER A 98 20.64 -13.23 -26.53
N THR A 99 20.21 -14.40 -26.07
CA THR A 99 21.00 -15.63 -26.10
C THR A 99 20.41 -16.55 -27.16
N PRO A 100 21.20 -17.15 -28.07
CA PRO A 100 20.66 -17.99 -29.13
C PRO A 100 20.31 -19.38 -28.61
N GLU A 101 19.07 -19.79 -28.91
CA GLU A 101 18.60 -21.10 -29.40
C GLU A 101 19.08 -22.42 -28.74
N ASN A 102 18.13 -23.17 -28.14
CA ASN A 102 17.94 -24.60 -28.48
C ASN A 102 16.64 -25.21 -27.89
N GLY A 103 15.85 -25.88 -28.74
CA GLY A 103 15.09 -27.11 -28.41
C GLY A 103 13.78 -27.04 -27.59
N SER A 104 12.65 -26.99 -28.29
CA SER A 104 11.41 -27.78 -28.06
C SER A 104 10.88 -28.02 -26.64
N ARG A 105 9.93 -27.20 -26.17
CA ARG A 105 8.86 -27.62 -25.23
C ARG A 105 7.75 -26.54 -25.10
N PRO A 106 6.46 -26.82 -25.34
CA PRO A 106 5.39 -25.89 -25.00
C PRO A 106 5.08 -26.03 -23.51
N SER A 107 5.82 -25.32 -22.65
CA SER A 107 5.41 -25.10 -21.26
C SER A 107 4.79 -23.72 -21.16
N GLN A 108 3.48 -23.70 -20.93
CA GLN A 108 2.70 -22.53 -20.57
C GLN A 108 3.46 -21.74 -19.51
N ARG A 109 4.03 -20.60 -19.90
CA ARG A 109 4.47 -19.59 -18.95
C ARG A 109 3.18 -19.06 -18.30
N PRO A 110 3.01 -19.13 -16.97
CA PRO A 110 2.01 -18.30 -16.34
C PRO A 110 2.36 -16.86 -16.71
N SER A 111 1.45 -16.19 -17.40
CA SER A 111 1.50 -14.76 -17.66
C SER A 111 1.36 -14.06 -16.31
N THR A 112 2.46 -13.97 -15.57
CA THR A 112 2.55 -13.20 -14.33
C THR A 112 2.61 -11.74 -14.73
N VAL A 113 1.45 -11.15 -14.97
CA VAL A 113 1.31 -9.70 -15.07
C VAL A 113 1.91 -9.12 -13.77
N PRO A 114 2.91 -8.23 -13.84
CA PRO A 114 3.47 -7.63 -12.63
C PRO A 114 2.34 -6.91 -11.88
N PRO A 115 2.29 -7.03 -10.53
CA PRO A 115 1.27 -6.36 -9.74
C PRO A 115 1.33 -4.85 -10.01
N ARG A 116 0.15 -4.23 -10.14
CA ARG A 116 0.02 -2.79 -10.35
C ARG A 116 0.79 -2.04 -9.25
N SER A 117 1.70 -1.17 -9.65
CA SER A 117 2.41 -0.28 -8.73
C SER A 117 1.48 0.85 -8.30
N VAL A 118 1.33 1.05 -6.99
CA VAL A 118 0.42 2.03 -6.40
C VAL A 118 1.17 2.89 -5.41
N CYS A 119 0.85 4.18 -5.41
CA CYS A 119 1.27 5.11 -4.38
C CYS A 119 0.04 5.70 -3.68
N VAL A 120 0.25 6.31 -2.52
CA VAL A 120 -0.81 6.98 -1.77
C VAL A 120 -0.47 8.44 -1.62
N GLU A 121 -1.39 9.32 -1.99
CA GLU A 121 -1.32 10.73 -1.64
C GLU A 121 -1.97 10.94 -0.27
N ALA A 122 -1.18 11.29 0.72
CA ALA A 122 -1.67 11.45 2.09
C ALA A 122 -2.35 12.81 2.28
N ILE A 123 -3.51 12.78 2.94
CA ILE A 123 -4.22 13.97 3.40
C ILE A 123 -4.25 14.08 4.94
N MET A 124 -3.86 13.01 5.63
CA MET A 124 -3.70 13.00 7.08
C MET A 124 -2.77 11.86 7.48
N VAL A 125 -1.82 12.15 8.37
CA VAL A 125 -0.90 11.19 8.96
C VAL A 125 -0.84 11.46 10.46
N PHE A 126 -0.92 10.42 11.27
CA PHE A 126 -0.80 10.56 12.73
C PHE A 126 -0.22 9.29 13.36
N PRO A 127 0.52 9.41 14.49
CA PRO A 127 1.11 8.28 15.16
C PRO A 127 0.05 7.31 15.66
N ALA A 128 0.30 6.01 15.50
CA ALA A 128 -0.55 4.95 16.06
C ALA A 128 -0.28 4.70 17.55
N GLY A 129 0.82 5.24 18.09
CA GLY A 129 1.24 5.02 19.47
C GLY A 129 1.52 3.54 19.78
N ALA A 130 1.28 3.14 21.03
CA ALA A 130 1.35 1.74 21.44
C ALA A 130 0.15 0.97 20.86
N ILE A 131 0.36 0.32 19.71
CA ILE A 131 -0.66 -0.44 19.02
C ILE A 131 -0.43 -1.95 19.14
N ALA A 132 -1.46 -2.69 19.54
CA ALA A 132 -1.45 -4.14 19.51
C ALA A 132 -1.71 -4.62 18.07
N ILE A 133 -0.64 -4.84 17.30
CA ILE A 133 -0.72 -5.17 15.86
C ILE A 133 -1.61 -6.39 15.58
N GLY A 134 -1.50 -7.46 16.37
CA GLY A 134 -2.33 -8.65 16.19
C GLY A 134 -3.83 -8.37 16.37
N GLU A 135 -4.19 -7.48 17.30
CA GLU A 135 -5.59 -7.08 17.52
C GLU A 135 -6.09 -6.17 16.39
N TYR A 136 -5.25 -5.24 15.92
CA TYR A 136 -5.56 -4.42 14.73
C TYR A 136 -5.87 -5.31 13.53
N GLU A 137 -5.00 -6.29 13.25
CA GLU A 137 -5.14 -7.24 12.14
C GLU A 137 -6.44 -8.05 12.26
N ARG A 138 -6.69 -8.62 13.44
CA ARG A 138 -7.90 -9.40 13.72
C ARG A 138 -9.17 -8.59 13.53
N ILE A 139 -9.22 -7.37 14.07
CA ILE A 139 -10.40 -6.49 13.99
C ILE A 139 -10.65 -6.06 12.54
N LEU A 140 -9.61 -5.66 11.81
CA LEU A 140 -9.75 -5.23 10.42
C LEU A 140 -10.21 -6.37 9.51
N CYS A 141 -9.60 -7.55 9.64
CA CYS A 141 -10.01 -8.74 8.90
C CYS A 141 -11.49 -9.09 9.14
N ASN A 142 -11.93 -9.05 10.41
CA ASN A 142 -13.32 -9.30 10.77
C ASN A 142 -14.27 -8.24 10.17
N SER A 143 -13.89 -6.95 10.23
CA SER A 143 -14.68 -5.85 9.66
C SER A 143 -14.87 -6.01 8.16
N GLN A 144 -13.79 -6.26 7.42
CA GLN A 144 -13.83 -6.46 5.96
C GLN A 144 -14.71 -7.65 5.59
N ARG A 145 -14.65 -8.75 6.35
CA ARG A 145 -15.50 -9.92 6.13
C ARG A 145 -16.98 -9.59 6.34
N VAL A 146 -17.32 -8.80 7.35
CA VAL A 146 -18.70 -8.34 7.59
C VAL A 146 -19.18 -7.45 6.47
N GLU A 147 -18.37 -6.47 6.04
CA GLU A 147 -18.71 -5.58 4.93
C GLU A 147 -18.97 -6.36 3.62
N GLN A 148 -18.14 -7.37 3.33
CA GLN A 148 -18.35 -8.26 2.18
C GLN A 148 -19.68 -9.00 2.29
N MET A 149 -20.03 -9.56 3.45
CA MET A 149 -21.31 -10.26 3.63
C MET A 149 -22.52 -9.33 3.43
N ILE A 150 -22.45 -8.08 3.89
CA ILE A 150 -23.52 -7.09 3.70
C ILE A 150 -23.70 -6.78 2.21
N GLN A 151 -22.62 -6.66 1.44
CA GLN A 151 -22.69 -6.42 0.01
C GLN A 151 -23.32 -7.58 -0.78
N PHE A 152 -23.16 -8.82 -0.33
CA PHE A 152 -23.78 -10.00 -0.97
C PHE A 152 -25.26 -10.21 -0.61
N THR A 153 -25.75 -9.57 0.44
CA THR A 153 -27.12 -9.78 0.95
C THR A 153 -28.11 -8.72 0.43
N ASN A 154 -27.62 -7.68 -0.26
CA ASN A 154 -28.42 -6.66 -0.93
C ASN A 154 -28.34 -6.79 -2.45
#